data_AF-A0A9E4FQH5-F1
#
_entry.id   AF-A0A9E4FQH5-F1
#
_cell.length_a   1.000
_cell.length_b   1.000
_cell.length_c   1.000
_cell.angle_alpha   90.00
_cell.angle_beta   90.00
_cell.angle_gamma   90.00
#
_symmetry.space_group_name_H-M   'P 1'
#
loop_
_entity.id
_entity.type
_entity.pdbx_description
1 polymer ?
#
loop_
_entity_poly.entity_id
_entity_poly.type
_entity_poly.pdbx_seq_one_letter_code
_entity_poly.pdbx_strand_id
1 'polypeptide(L)'
;MPVMVKPARPTEAETVNRIIRYRLYPGDAETGDRLRGTAGAARFIWNLFMDLCELRWEMWKANPVGPKPSVSFFTLDKFFTQIRKGQPEAWLASALKQVRPDIDDYTWLQAYASKSVKQALKDLELAYQAYFNPAQPEAGLPHPKGKYGTTPSFGITHPLEVRGHPW
;
A
#
# COMPACT_ATOMS: atom_id res chain seq x y z
N MET A 1 10.40 51.07 35.44
CA MET A 1 10.57 50.31 34.18
C MET A 1 9.86 48.96 34.33
N PRO A 2 8.71 48.73 33.67
CA PRO A 2 8.06 47.42 33.73
C PRO A 2 8.66 46.46 32.70
N VAL A 3 8.94 45.23 33.14
CA VAL A 3 9.49 44.13 32.33
C VAL A 3 8.38 43.56 31.46
N MET A 4 8.52 43.62 30.12
CA MET A 4 7.62 42.95 29.20
C MET A 4 7.86 41.43 29.24
N VAL A 5 6.90 40.69 29.79
CA VAL A 5 6.87 39.23 29.70
C VAL A 5 6.34 38.83 28.32
N LYS A 6 7.14 38.12 27.52
CA LYS A 6 6.69 37.56 26.24
C LYS A 6 5.58 36.51 26.47
N PRO A 7 4.49 36.52 25.69
CA PRO A 7 3.48 35.46 25.79
C PRO A 7 4.07 34.12 25.34
N ALA A 8 3.74 33.06 26.09
CA ALA A 8 4.12 31.70 25.77
C ALA A 8 3.54 31.27 24.42
N ARG A 9 4.37 30.62 23.59
CA ARG A 9 3.98 30.08 22.28
C ARG A 9 2.96 28.94 22.53
N PRO A 10 1.82 28.87 21.81
CA PRO A 10 0.89 27.77 21.96
C PRO A 10 1.58 26.46 21.60
N THR A 11 1.56 25.49 22.51
CA THR A 11 2.00 24.12 22.30
C THR A 11 1.19 23.53 21.15
N GLU A 12 1.85 23.22 20.03
CA GLU A 12 1.25 22.49 18.91
C GLU A 12 0.63 21.21 19.46
N ALA A 13 -0.68 21.05 19.26
CA ALA A 13 -1.39 19.85 19.66
C ALA A 13 -0.72 18.64 19.01
N GLU A 14 -0.27 17.70 19.82
CA GLU A 14 0.38 16.47 19.39
C GLU A 14 -0.51 15.78 18.34
N THR A 15 -0.05 15.76 17.09
CA THR A 15 -0.80 15.15 15.99
C THR A 15 -0.67 13.63 16.13
N VAL A 16 -1.58 13.03 16.90
CA VAL A 16 -1.61 11.57 17.10
C VAL A 16 -2.11 10.90 15.83
N ASN A 17 -1.19 10.37 15.02
CA ASN A 17 -1.52 9.54 13.86
C ASN A 17 -2.08 8.18 14.33
N ARG A 18 -3.40 8.04 14.40
CA ARG A 18 -4.07 6.76 14.68
C ARG A 18 -4.54 6.10 13.38
N ILE A 19 -4.25 4.81 13.23
CA ILE A 19 -4.81 3.99 12.14
C ILE A 19 -6.16 3.46 12.63
N ILE A 20 -7.26 4.12 12.24
CA ILE A 20 -8.61 3.71 12.56
C ILE A 20 -9.19 2.91 11.39
N ARG A 21 -9.74 1.72 11.65
CA ARG A 21 -10.37 0.85 10.65
C ARG A 21 -11.89 1.06 10.68
N TYR A 22 -12.46 1.71 9.67
CA TYR A 22 -13.90 1.89 9.53
C TYR A 22 -14.54 0.78 8.70
N ARG A 23 -15.77 0.39 9.05
CA ARG A 23 -16.65 -0.35 8.14
C ARG A 23 -17.33 0.67 7.22
N LEU A 24 -17.00 0.63 5.93
CA LEU A 24 -17.62 1.49 4.93
C LEU A 24 -18.94 0.87 4.49
N TYR A 25 -20.04 1.57 4.74
CA TYR A 25 -21.29 1.35 4.03
C TYR A 25 -21.29 2.35 2.88
N PRO A 26 -21.17 1.92 1.62
CA PRO A 26 -21.29 2.83 0.49
C PRO A 26 -22.72 3.38 0.50
N GLY A 27 -22.88 4.62 0.98
CA GLY A 27 -24.19 5.27 1.06
C GLY A 27 -24.79 5.49 -0.33
N ASP A 28 -23.94 5.87 -1.29
CA ASP A 28 -24.30 6.07 -2.69
C ASP A 28 -23.53 5.12 -3.64
N ALA A 29 -24.07 4.95 -4.85
CA ALA A 29 -23.50 4.07 -5.87
C ALA A 29 -22.11 4.52 -6.33
N GLU A 30 -21.87 5.83 -6.40
CA GLU A 30 -20.60 6.42 -6.82
C GLU A 30 -19.46 6.07 -5.86
N THR A 31 -19.71 6.17 -4.56
CA THR A 31 -18.79 5.74 -3.50
C THR A 31 -18.56 4.23 -3.61
N GLY A 32 -19.61 3.45 -3.87
CA GLY A 32 -19.50 2.02 -4.15
C GLY A 32 -18.53 1.70 -5.30
N ASP A 33 -18.64 2.42 -6.41
CA ASP A 33 -17.76 2.25 -7.58
C ASP A 33 -16.32 2.68 -7.30
N ARG A 34 -16.12 3.79 -6.59
CA ARG A 34 -14.78 4.24 -6.17
C ARG A 34 -14.09 3.22 -5.27
N LEU A 35 -14.84 2.60 -4.34
CA LEU A 35 -14.32 1.55 -3.47
C LEU A 35 -13.97 0.28 -4.25
N ARG A 36 -14.83 -0.14 -5.19
CA ARG A 36 -14.55 -1.27 -6.09
C ARG A 36 -13.31 -1.03 -6.93
N GLY A 37 -13.19 0.14 -7.55
CA GLY A 37 -12.02 0.51 -8.35
C GLY A 37 -10.75 0.54 -7.51
N THR A 38 -10.82 1.07 -6.29
CA THR A 38 -9.67 1.08 -5.36
C THR A 38 -9.25 -0.33 -4.96
N ALA A 39 -10.20 -1.21 -4.65
CA ALA A 39 -9.93 -2.61 -4.34
C ALA A 39 -9.33 -3.35 -5.56
N GLY A 40 -9.86 -3.09 -6.76
CA GLY A 40 -9.33 -3.62 -8.01
C GLY A 40 -7.88 -3.16 -8.26
N ALA A 41 -7.60 -1.87 -8.07
CA ALA A 41 -6.26 -1.31 -8.19
C ALA A 41 -5.28 -1.91 -7.17
N ALA A 42 -5.72 -2.09 -5.91
CA ALA A 42 -4.90 -2.72 -4.87
C ALA A 42 -4.58 -4.18 -5.21
N ARG A 43 -5.59 -4.95 -5.67
CA ARG A 43 -5.41 -6.34 -6.10
C ARG A 43 -4.49 -6.45 -7.32
N PHE A 44 -4.66 -5.54 -8.28
CA PHE A 44 -3.82 -5.45 -9.45
C PHE A 44 -2.35 -5.22 -9.06
N ILE A 45 -2.09 -4.23 -8.20
CA ILE A 45 -0.74 -3.91 -7.73
C ILE A 45 -0.13 -5.08 -6.96
N TRP A 46 -0.90 -5.75 -6.10
CA TRP A 46 -0.42 -6.96 -5.44
C TRP A 46 0.11 -7.99 -6.44
N ASN A 47 -0.69 -8.35 -7.43
CA ASN A 47 -0.33 -9.38 -8.41
C ASN A 47 0.85 -8.93 -9.27
N LEU A 48 0.81 -7.71 -9.79
CA LEU A 48 1.90 -7.15 -10.60
C LEU A 48 3.24 -7.21 -9.87
N PHE A 49 3.26 -6.82 -8.59
CA PHE A 49 4.49 -6.79 -7.81
C PHE A 49 4.95 -8.17 -7.36
N MET A 50 4.03 -9.12 -7.14
CA MET A 50 4.38 -10.53 -6.98
C MET A 50 5.16 -11.04 -8.18
N ASP A 51 4.61 -10.86 -9.38
CA ASP A 51 5.22 -11.33 -10.62
C ASP A 51 6.57 -10.64 -10.91
N LEU A 52 6.66 -9.33 -10.65
CA LEU A 52 7.92 -8.58 -10.76
C LEU A 52 8.98 -9.07 -9.76
N CYS A 53 8.59 -9.42 -8.54
CA CYS A 53 9.48 -9.97 -7.54
C CYS A 53 10.00 -11.35 -7.96
N GLU A 54 9.14 -12.21 -8.49
CA GLU A 54 9.50 -13.52 -9.04
C GLU A 54 10.47 -13.38 -10.21
N LEU A 55 10.16 -12.54 -11.19
CA LEU A 55 11.03 -12.29 -12.34
C LEU A 55 12.42 -11.80 -11.90
N ARG A 56 12.48 -10.82 -10.99
CA ARG A 56 13.75 -10.31 -10.47
C ARG A 56 14.54 -11.39 -9.72
N TRP A 57 13.86 -12.26 -8.99
CA TRP A 57 14.50 -13.37 -8.29
C TRP A 57 15.11 -14.37 -9.27
N GLU A 58 14.38 -14.77 -10.31
CA GLU A 58 14.89 -15.70 -11.33
C GLU A 58 16.05 -15.09 -12.12
N MET A 59 15.96 -13.80 -12.48
CA MET A 59 17.07 -13.09 -13.14
C MET A 59 18.32 -13.06 -12.26
N TRP A 60 18.18 -12.77 -10.97
CA TRP A 60 19.31 -12.77 -10.04
C TRP A 60 19.87 -14.17 -9.80
N LYS A 61 19.00 -15.19 -9.74
CA LYS A 61 19.42 -16.59 -9.57
C LYS A 61 20.21 -17.09 -10.78
N ALA A 62 19.81 -16.70 -11.99
CA ALA A 62 20.53 -17.02 -13.23
C ALA A 62 21.85 -16.24 -13.36
N ASN A 63 21.89 -14.99 -12.89
CA ASN A 63 23.07 -14.15 -12.94
C ASN A 63 23.18 -13.27 -11.67
N PRO A 64 23.84 -13.76 -10.60
CA PRO A 64 23.86 -13.10 -9.29
C PRO A 64 24.83 -11.92 -9.28
N VAL A 65 24.46 -10.85 -9.98
CA VAL A 65 25.18 -9.58 -9.99
C VAL A 65 24.48 -8.60 -9.04
N GLY A 66 25.20 -8.14 -8.03
CA GLY A 66 24.69 -7.17 -7.06
C GLY A 66 23.84 -7.78 -5.94
N PRO A 67 23.18 -6.94 -5.13
CA PRO A 67 22.45 -7.39 -3.96
C PRO A 67 21.22 -8.22 -4.36
N LYS A 68 20.88 -9.18 -3.51
CA LYS A 68 19.66 -9.98 -3.63
C LYS A 68 18.43 -9.05 -3.78
N PRO A 69 17.50 -9.33 -4.71
CA PRO A 69 16.28 -8.56 -4.85
C PRO A 69 15.52 -8.42 -3.53
N SER A 70 15.24 -7.18 -3.15
CA SER A 70 14.44 -6.85 -1.96
C SER A 70 12.96 -6.71 -2.33
N VAL A 71 12.12 -7.24 -1.44
CA VAL A 71 10.66 -7.08 -1.40
C VAL A 71 10.19 -6.02 -0.40
N SER A 72 11.13 -5.22 0.12
CA SER A 72 10.80 -4.19 1.11
C SER A 72 9.81 -3.16 0.56
N PHE A 73 8.89 -2.68 1.40
CA PHE A 73 7.90 -1.67 1.02
C PHE A 73 8.55 -0.47 0.33
N PHE A 74 9.67 0.03 0.83
CA PHE A 74 10.37 1.18 0.24
C PHE A 74 10.85 0.92 -1.19
N THR A 75 11.34 -0.29 -1.46
CA THR A 75 11.78 -0.69 -2.80
C THR A 75 10.58 -0.75 -3.74
N LEU A 76 9.50 -1.41 -3.29
CA LEU A 76 8.28 -1.56 -4.09
C LEU A 76 7.59 -0.20 -4.31
N ASP A 77 7.56 0.67 -3.31
CA ASP A 77 6.96 2.00 -3.37
C ASP A 77 7.68 2.92 -4.36
N LYS A 78 9.02 2.80 -4.46
CA LYS A 78 9.82 3.50 -5.48
C LYS A 78 9.33 3.10 -6.87
N PHE A 79 9.26 1.81 -7.16
CA PHE A 79 8.81 1.32 -8.47
C PHE A 79 7.36 1.68 -8.75
N PHE A 80 6.47 1.55 -7.76
CA PHE A 80 5.08 1.95 -7.89
C PHE A 80 4.94 3.42 -8.25
N THR A 81 5.74 4.28 -7.60
CA THR A 81 5.73 5.72 -7.89
C THR A 81 6.20 6.00 -9.32
N GLN A 82 7.21 5.30 -9.83
CA GLN A 82 7.67 5.43 -11.21
C GLN A 82 6.60 5.00 -12.21
N ILE A 83 6.02 3.82 -12.00
CA ILE A 83 4.97 3.23 -12.84
C ILE A 83 3.74 4.13 -12.88
N ARG A 84 3.28 4.58 -11.71
CA ARG A 84 2.13 5.49 -11.58
C ARG A 84 2.38 6.83 -12.28
N LYS A 85 3.61 7.33 -12.30
CA LYS A 85 3.98 8.56 -13.01
C LYS A 85 4.20 8.37 -14.52
N GLY A 86 4.16 7.13 -15.03
CA GLY A 86 4.52 6.82 -16.41
C GLY A 86 6.01 7.01 -16.72
N GLN A 87 6.86 6.95 -15.69
CA GLN A 87 8.31 7.15 -15.81
C GLN A 87 9.09 5.95 -15.21
N PRO A 88 8.83 4.70 -15.66
CA PRO A 88 9.63 3.55 -15.23
C PRO A 88 11.07 3.65 -15.77
N GLU A 89 12.04 3.27 -14.94
CA GLU A 89 13.40 3.00 -15.40
C GLU A 89 13.39 1.92 -16.51
N ALA A 90 14.41 1.91 -17.40
CA ALA A 90 14.42 1.07 -18.59
C ALA A 90 14.23 -0.44 -18.29
N TRP A 91 14.89 -0.94 -17.25
CA TRP A 91 14.74 -2.33 -16.84
C TRP A 91 13.32 -2.63 -16.33
N LEU A 92 12.70 -1.69 -15.62
CA LEU A 92 11.35 -1.84 -15.09
C LEU A 92 10.34 -1.82 -16.23
N ALA A 93 10.50 -0.93 -17.21
CA ALA A 93 9.68 -0.91 -18.42
C ALA A 93 9.75 -2.25 -19.17
N SER A 94 10.95 -2.83 -19.31
CA SER A 94 11.14 -4.16 -19.92
C SER A 94 10.44 -5.26 -19.11
N ALA A 95 10.65 -5.27 -17.79
CA ALA A 95 10.02 -6.24 -16.89
C ALA A 95 8.49 -6.16 -16.92
N LEU A 96 7.91 -4.95 -16.96
CA LEU A 96 6.47 -4.75 -17.07
C LEU A 96 5.92 -5.33 -18.37
N LYS A 97 6.60 -5.15 -19.50
CA LYS A 97 6.18 -5.76 -20.78
C LYS A 97 6.26 -7.28 -20.76
N GLN A 98 7.22 -7.85 -20.04
CA GLN A 98 7.35 -9.30 -19.90
C GLN A 98 6.22 -9.88 -19.03
N VAL A 99 5.89 -9.21 -17.94
CA VAL A 99 4.89 -9.69 -16.97
C VAL A 99 3.46 -9.38 -17.42
N ARG A 100 3.23 -8.20 -18.01
CA ARG A 100 1.92 -7.70 -18.47
C ARG A 100 2.06 -7.04 -19.85
N PRO A 101 2.17 -7.85 -20.92
CA PRO A 101 2.24 -7.34 -22.29
C PRO A 101 0.93 -6.70 -22.77
N ASP A 102 -0.18 -6.94 -22.06
CA ASP A 102 -1.51 -6.42 -22.37
C ASP A 102 -1.73 -4.96 -21.91
N ILE A 103 -0.78 -4.37 -21.19
CA ILE A 103 -0.89 -3.02 -20.64
C ILE A 103 0.23 -2.13 -21.17
N ASP A 104 -0.16 -1.09 -21.91
CA ASP A 104 0.77 -0.11 -22.48
C ASP A 104 1.31 0.87 -21.43
N ASP A 105 0.44 1.34 -20.53
CA ASP A 105 0.81 2.25 -19.45
C ASP A 105 -0.03 2.03 -18.18
N TYR A 106 0.48 2.57 -17.08
CA TYR A 106 -0.09 2.39 -15.74
C TYR A 106 -0.52 3.73 -15.12
N THR A 107 -0.63 4.79 -15.93
CA THR A 107 -1.00 6.14 -15.46
C THR A 107 -2.44 6.17 -14.94
N TRP A 108 -3.29 5.23 -15.36
CA TRP A 108 -4.64 5.03 -14.82
C TRP A 108 -4.65 4.83 -13.29
N LEU A 109 -3.55 4.36 -12.69
CA LEU A 109 -3.40 4.25 -11.23
C LEU A 109 -3.46 5.61 -10.52
N GLN A 110 -3.24 6.72 -11.24
CA GLN A 110 -3.35 8.07 -10.71
C GLN A 110 -4.76 8.41 -10.24
N ALA A 111 -5.79 7.79 -10.84
CA ALA A 111 -7.19 7.98 -10.47
C ALA A 111 -7.52 7.50 -9.04
N TYR A 112 -6.70 6.61 -8.48
CA TYR A 112 -6.95 6.00 -7.17
C TYR A 112 -6.08 6.62 -6.07
N ALA A 113 -6.60 6.62 -4.84
CA ALA A 113 -5.89 7.13 -3.67
C ALA A 113 -4.59 6.34 -3.43
N SER A 114 -3.46 7.04 -3.52
CA SER A 114 -2.13 6.41 -3.46
C SER A 114 -1.90 5.66 -2.15
N LYS A 115 -2.34 6.22 -1.02
CA LYS A 115 -2.20 5.61 0.31
C LYS A 115 -2.89 4.24 0.38
N SER A 116 -4.07 4.11 -0.20
CA SER A 116 -4.84 2.87 -0.20
C SER A 116 -4.20 1.80 -1.07
N VAL A 117 -3.71 2.17 -2.25
CA VAL A 117 -3.02 1.24 -3.16
C VAL A 117 -1.66 0.81 -2.59
N LYS A 118 -0.91 1.74 -1.99
CA LYS A 118 0.38 1.46 -1.32
C LYS A 118 0.24 0.50 -0.13
N GLN A 119 -0.94 0.41 0.48
CA GLN A 119 -1.17 -0.56 1.55
C GLN A 119 -0.97 -2.00 1.04
N ALA A 120 -1.37 -2.29 -0.20
CA ALA A 120 -1.12 -3.61 -0.80
C ALA A 120 0.37 -3.97 -0.86
N LEU A 121 1.25 -2.98 -1.09
CA LEU A 121 2.71 -3.20 -1.10
C LEU A 121 3.25 -3.48 0.30
N LYS A 122 2.71 -2.82 1.33
CA LYS A 122 3.07 -3.11 2.73
C LYS A 122 2.62 -4.51 3.13
N ASP A 123 1.39 -4.85 2.76
CA ASP A 123 0.83 -6.16 3.05
C ASP A 123 1.62 -7.26 2.33
N LEU A 124 2.14 -6.98 1.13
CA LEU A 124 3.01 -7.88 0.38
C LEU A 124 4.35 -8.12 1.07
N GLU A 125 5.01 -7.06 1.56
CA GLU A 125 6.23 -7.19 2.37
C GLU A 125 5.97 -8.05 3.61
N LEU A 126 4.89 -7.77 4.34
CA LEU A 126 4.52 -8.53 5.54
C LEU A 126 4.25 -9.99 5.22
N ALA A 127 3.53 -10.29 4.14
CA ALA A 127 3.27 -11.65 3.69
C ALA A 127 4.57 -12.39 3.36
N TYR A 128 5.51 -11.73 2.69
CA TYR A 128 6.81 -12.31 2.37
C TYR A 128 7.63 -12.58 3.65
N GLN A 129 7.71 -11.61 4.56
CA GLN A 129 8.39 -11.79 5.84
C GLN A 129 7.80 -12.94 6.65
N ALA A 130 6.47 -13.03 6.72
CA ALA A 130 5.77 -14.10 7.42
C ALA A 130 6.06 -15.47 6.78
N TYR A 131 6.03 -15.57 5.45
CA TYR A 131 6.30 -16.82 4.73
C TYR A 131 7.72 -17.34 4.97
N PHE A 132 8.71 -16.45 5.04
CA PHE A 132 10.11 -16.82 5.28
C PHE A 132 10.51 -16.80 6.77
N ASN A 133 9.58 -16.60 7.71
CA ASN A 133 9.89 -16.60 9.13
C ASN A 133 9.89 -18.03 9.69
N PRO A 134 11.07 -18.63 9.99
CA PRO A 134 11.13 -19.99 10.52
C PRO A 134 10.53 -20.11 11.92
N ALA A 135 10.40 -19.00 12.66
CA ALA A 135 9.81 -19.00 13.99
C ALA A 135 8.27 -19.03 13.96
N GLN A 136 7.65 -18.74 12.81
CA GLN A 136 6.19 -18.69 12.65
C GLN A 136 5.75 -19.23 11.28
N PRO A 137 5.92 -20.55 11.03
CA PRO A 137 5.62 -21.15 9.73
C PRO A 137 4.16 -21.02 9.29
N GLU A 138 3.23 -20.82 10.24
CA GLU A 138 1.80 -20.68 9.96
C GLU A 138 1.34 -19.22 9.81
N ALA A 139 2.18 -18.22 10.13
CA ALA A 139 1.75 -16.81 10.18
C ALA A 139 1.32 -16.22 8.82
N GLY A 140 1.75 -16.84 7.70
CA GLY A 140 1.33 -16.46 6.35
C GLY A 140 0.05 -17.16 5.87
N LEU A 141 -0.44 -18.17 6.60
CA LEU A 141 -1.63 -18.91 6.21
C LEU A 141 -2.91 -18.19 6.66
N PRO A 142 -4.01 -18.24 5.88
CA PRO A 142 -5.29 -17.72 6.32
C PRO A 142 -5.76 -18.51 7.55
N HIS A 143 -5.72 -17.90 8.72
CA HIS A 143 -6.34 -18.49 9.89
C HIS A 143 -7.86 -18.28 9.79
N PRO A 144 -8.69 -19.34 9.81
CA PRO A 144 -10.11 -19.18 9.95
C PRO A 144 -10.39 -18.51 11.30
N LYS A 145 -10.78 -17.24 11.28
CA LYS A 145 -11.27 -16.57 12.48
C LYS A 145 -12.50 -17.33 12.95
N GLY A 146 -12.46 -17.87 14.18
CA GLY A 146 -13.61 -18.52 14.81
C GLY A 146 -14.86 -17.64 14.71
N LYS A 147 -16.00 -18.29 14.44
CA LYS A 147 -17.37 -17.76 14.27
C LYS A 147 -17.55 -16.27 14.61
N TYR A 148 -17.29 -15.39 13.65
CA TYR A 148 -17.91 -14.07 13.61
C TYR A 148 -18.90 -14.06 12.45
N GLY A 149 -20.15 -13.68 12.74
CA GLY A 149 -21.23 -13.60 11.77
C GLY A 149 -20.77 -12.86 10.50
N THR A 150 -21.00 -13.52 9.37
CA THR A 150 -20.56 -13.10 8.05
C THR A 150 -21.30 -11.84 7.60
N THR A 151 -20.68 -10.68 7.82
CA THR A 151 -20.89 -9.51 6.96
C THR A 151 -19.57 -9.22 6.26
N PRO A 152 -19.50 -9.30 4.91
CA PRO A 152 -18.27 -8.99 4.20
C PRO A 152 -17.87 -7.52 4.45
N SER A 153 -16.62 -7.30 4.83
CA SER A 153 -16.07 -5.96 5.07
C SER A 153 -14.66 -5.86 4.52
N PHE A 154 -14.33 -4.74 3.87
CA PHE A 154 -12.99 -4.41 3.41
C PHE A 154 -12.48 -3.18 4.16
N GLY A 155 -11.19 -3.18 4.51
CA GLY A 155 -10.54 -2.07 5.20
C GLY A 155 -9.75 -1.20 4.22
N ILE A 156 -9.88 0.12 4.32
CA ILE A 156 -9.10 1.06 3.54
C ILE A 156 -8.44 2.06 4.49
N THR A 157 -7.13 2.22 4.39
CA THR A 157 -6.39 3.27 5.10
C THR A 157 -6.62 4.61 4.41
N HIS A 158 -7.23 5.57 5.11
CA HIS A 158 -7.51 6.92 4.61
C HIS A 158 -7.09 7.98 5.64
N PRO A 159 -6.50 9.12 5.22
CA PRO A 159 -6.34 10.28 6.09
C PRO A 159 -7.72 10.90 6.38
N LEU A 160 -7.98 11.18 7.66
CA LEU A 160 -9.17 11.89 8.12
C LEU A 160 -8.78 13.29 8.55
N GLU A 161 -9.52 14.29 8.07
CA GLU A 161 -9.48 15.63 8.63
C GLU A 161 -10.51 15.68 9.75
N VAL A 162 -10.06 15.64 11.01
CA VAL A 162 -10.95 15.71 12.17
C VAL A 162 -11.27 17.18 12.40
N ARG A 163 -12.40 17.66 11.87
CA ARG A 163 -12.96 18.95 12.30
C ARG A 163 -13.50 18.76 13.72
N GLY A 164 -12.80 19.35 14.69
CA GLY A 164 -13.21 19.33 16.08
C GLY A 164 -14.57 20.02 16.24
N HIS A 165 -15.62 19.23 16.44
CA HIS A 165 -16.81 19.72 17.11
C HIS A 165 -16.57 19.55 18.62
N PRO A 166 -16.51 20.64 19.40
CA PRO A 166 -16.55 20.53 20.85
C PRO A 166 -17.92 19.98 21.24
N TRP A 167 -17.90 19.00 22.15
CA TRP A 167 -19.08 18.50 22.86
C TRP A 167 -19.69 19.59 23.73
#